data_AF-K8EGW0-F1
#
_entry.id   AF-K8EGW0-F1
#
_cell.length_a   1.000
_cell.length_b   1.000
_cell.length_c   1.000
_cell.angle_alpha   90.00
_cell.angle_beta   90.00
_cell.angle_gamma   90.00
#
_symmetry.space_group_name_H-M   'P 1'
#
loop_
_entity.id
_entity.type
_entity.pdbx_description
1 polymer ?
#
loop_
_entity_poly.entity_id
_entity_poly.type
_entity_poly.pdbx_seq_one_letter_code
_entity_poly.pdbx_strand_id
1 'polypeptide(L)'
;MSSSSPFWKPIEPSNVRELMNSGYCVIDNFMQDESVAKKMREEMCSMPIRYENEEEKEEKKMPCMRPNRTHFTDAKNNAKRYLFSKPGVFEYDMHMNTVENSSNNINGSSGSMATLDRFFAATGKQLAEAFNEAAKKEAFSAIDDEEEDKEGKQQKHRSYARVIKVKPGDENRTVKLQINTCGAFPYHFDNPGGARQNRKLTCILYLNEAYEDKCGGEIVLVPFMGPFVTIRPIFNRLVVFQSESVLHRVNKAVNFPGEGRACLTVWLDGDDDSDDDNEEKRNASNKNIRNDLVQLLSSPSKDLISYIRQTPDAQRFLSRWAYRDEYEISLLESHEPGKGLEHMLEAHEDAIKRMRKIQDSDLQKVLERVREMRREEEMEIVRL
;
A
#
# COMPACT_ATOMS: atom_id res chain seq x y z
N MET A 1 6.13 30.69 -5.55
CA MET A 1 4.97 31.18 -4.77
C MET A 1 4.46 30.01 -3.93
N SER A 2 4.21 30.25 -2.64
CA SER A 2 4.00 29.25 -1.58
C SER A 2 3.26 27.98 -2.02
N SER A 3 3.98 26.84 -2.08
CA SER A 3 3.47 25.51 -2.39
C SER A 3 2.76 24.83 -1.20
N SER A 4 2.29 25.61 -0.24
CA SER A 4 1.61 25.09 0.95
C SER A 4 0.21 24.62 0.54
N SER A 5 -0.03 23.31 0.61
CA SER A 5 -1.39 22.77 0.51
C SER A 5 -2.29 23.45 1.54
N PRO A 6 -3.53 23.83 1.18
CA PRO A 6 -4.46 24.40 2.14
C PRO A 6 -5.00 23.35 3.14
N PHE A 7 -4.71 22.06 2.92
CA PHE A 7 -5.26 20.96 3.69
C PHE A 7 -4.28 20.38 4.71
N TRP A 8 -3.05 20.13 4.31
CA TRP A 8 -2.12 19.32 5.09
C TRP A 8 -0.78 20.00 5.33
N LYS A 9 -0.12 19.59 6.42
CA LYS A 9 1.22 20.02 6.77
C LYS A 9 2.20 19.70 5.63
N PRO A 10 3.28 20.48 5.46
CA PRO A 10 4.32 20.16 4.51
C PRO A 10 4.82 18.72 4.70
N ILE A 11 5.07 18.03 3.57
CA ILE A 11 5.84 16.80 3.60
C ILE A 11 7.30 17.21 3.76
N GLU A 12 7.93 16.81 4.87
CA GLU A 12 9.29 17.21 5.18
C GLU A 12 10.32 16.28 4.52
N PRO A 13 11.53 16.77 4.20
CA PRO A 13 12.63 15.93 3.69
C PRO A 13 12.91 14.71 4.58
N SER A 14 12.79 14.86 5.91
CA SER A 14 12.95 13.76 6.87
C SER A 14 11.90 12.66 6.70
N ASN A 15 10.66 12.98 6.32
CA ASN A 15 9.63 11.97 6.03
C ASN A 15 10.01 11.14 4.80
N VAL A 16 10.59 11.80 3.79
CA VAL A 16 11.08 11.14 2.59
C VAL A 16 12.31 10.29 2.89
N ARG A 17 13.24 10.77 3.70
CA ARG A 17 14.40 9.99 4.18
C ARG A 17 13.96 8.70 4.89
N GLU A 18 12.99 8.79 5.78
CA GLU A 18 12.44 7.62 6.49
C GLU A 18 11.77 6.65 5.51
N LEU A 19 10.98 7.15 4.56
CA LEU A 19 10.35 6.36 3.51
C LEU A 19 11.38 5.62 2.63
N MET A 20 12.55 6.22 2.37
CA MET A 20 13.65 5.58 1.61
C MET A 20 14.38 4.53 2.43
N ASN A 21 14.64 4.80 3.71
CA ASN A 21 15.44 3.93 4.57
C ASN A 21 14.64 2.74 5.11
N SER A 22 13.37 2.94 5.42
CA SER A 22 12.51 1.97 6.12
C SER A 22 11.35 1.48 5.27
N GLY A 23 11.12 2.07 4.10
CA GLY A 23 10.00 1.73 3.21
C GLY A 23 8.68 2.40 3.60
N TYR A 24 8.62 3.09 4.75
CA TYR A 24 7.43 3.79 5.24
C TYR A 24 7.80 5.02 6.06
N CYS A 25 6.82 5.90 6.29
CA CYS A 25 6.89 6.96 7.29
C CYS A 25 5.49 7.26 7.87
N VAL A 26 5.45 7.89 9.04
CA VAL A 26 4.21 8.27 9.73
C VAL A 26 4.20 9.77 10.00
N ILE A 27 3.10 10.44 9.64
CA ILE A 27 2.91 11.86 9.84
C ILE A 27 1.67 12.09 10.70
N ASP A 28 1.90 12.46 11.95
CA ASP A 28 0.83 12.79 12.90
C ASP A 28 0.33 14.22 12.75
N ASN A 29 -0.97 14.39 13.01
CA ASN A 29 -1.67 15.66 12.84
C ASN A 29 -1.47 16.21 11.42
N PHE A 30 -1.70 15.36 10.43
CA PHE A 30 -1.38 15.61 9.02
C PHE A 30 -2.21 16.78 8.45
N MET A 31 -3.51 16.77 8.67
CA MET A 31 -4.39 17.88 8.33
C MET A 31 -4.10 19.06 9.27
N GLN A 32 -3.86 20.24 8.69
CA GLN A 32 -3.51 21.45 9.46
C GLN A 32 -4.68 21.91 10.34
N ASP A 33 -5.90 21.82 9.79
CA ASP A 33 -7.14 22.10 10.49
C ASP A 33 -7.88 20.79 10.76
N GLU A 34 -7.92 20.39 12.03
CA GLU A 34 -8.61 19.17 12.46
C GLU A 34 -10.10 19.19 12.15
N SER A 35 -10.74 20.36 12.08
CA SER A 35 -12.16 20.46 11.74
C SER A 35 -12.43 19.95 10.32
N VAL A 36 -11.46 20.05 9.42
CA VAL A 36 -11.53 19.48 8.08
C VAL A 36 -11.48 17.95 8.13
N ALA A 37 -10.60 17.37 8.95
CA ALA A 37 -10.53 15.91 9.14
C ALA A 37 -11.83 15.35 9.76
N LYS A 38 -12.39 16.06 10.76
CA LYS A 38 -13.70 15.73 11.35
C LYS A 38 -14.80 15.80 10.31
N LYS A 39 -14.82 16.85 9.49
CA LYS A 39 -15.83 16.99 8.44
C LYS A 39 -15.73 15.89 7.38
N MET A 40 -14.52 15.51 6.95
CA MET A 40 -14.33 14.37 6.06
C MET A 40 -14.89 13.07 6.66
N ARG A 41 -14.68 12.84 7.96
CA ARG A 41 -15.24 11.68 8.67
C ARG A 41 -16.76 11.71 8.70
N GLU A 42 -17.36 12.85 9.04
CA GLU A 42 -18.83 13.03 9.03
C GLU A 42 -19.42 12.76 7.64
N GLU A 43 -18.82 13.35 6.59
CA GLU A 43 -19.27 13.16 5.21
C GLU A 43 -19.16 11.68 4.80
N MET A 44 -18.06 11.00 5.13
CA MET A 44 -17.89 9.55 4.92
C MET A 44 -18.97 8.73 5.63
N CYS A 45 -19.22 8.99 6.91
CA CYS A 45 -20.21 8.27 7.73
C CYS A 45 -21.65 8.53 7.30
N SER A 46 -21.92 9.68 6.68
CA SER A 46 -23.26 10.02 6.17
C SER A 46 -23.63 9.28 4.89
N MET A 47 -22.66 8.64 4.22
CA MET A 47 -22.94 7.89 2.99
C MET A 47 -23.72 6.61 3.30
N PRO A 48 -24.85 6.36 2.63
CA PRO A 48 -25.57 5.11 2.82
C PRO A 48 -24.74 3.92 2.31
N ILE A 49 -24.82 2.80 3.02
CA ILE A 49 -24.30 1.52 2.55
C ILE A 49 -25.37 0.87 1.66
N ARG A 50 -25.00 0.46 0.45
CA ARG A 50 -25.89 -0.27 -0.47
C ARG A 50 -25.36 -1.65 -0.81
N TYR A 51 -26.22 -2.64 -0.70
CA TYR A 51 -25.94 -4.03 -1.11
C TYR A 51 -26.55 -4.28 -2.50
N GLU A 52 -25.92 -5.13 -3.31
CA GLU A 52 -26.25 -5.28 -4.74
C GLU A 52 -27.67 -5.75 -5.08
N ASN A 53 -28.39 -6.33 -4.13
CA ASN A 53 -29.74 -6.82 -4.37
C ASN A 53 -30.81 -5.72 -4.19
N GLU A 54 -30.41 -4.49 -3.88
CA GLU A 54 -31.31 -3.35 -3.80
C GLU A 54 -31.45 -2.73 -5.21
N GLU A 55 -32.62 -2.92 -5.82
CA GLU A 55 -32.95 -2.32 -7.12
C GLU A 55 -32.68 -0.80 -7.11
N GLU A 56 -31.83 -0.33 -8.04
CA GLU A 56 -31.59 1.10 -8.24
C GLU A 56 -32.88 1.76 -8.75
N LYS A 57 -33.71 2.28 -7.84
CA LYS A 57 -34.75 3.24 -8.24
C LYS A 57 -34.05 4.48 -8.80
N GLU A 58 -34.47 4.92 -9.99
CA GLU A 58 -33.87 6.00 -10.80
C GLU A 58 -33.78 7.39 -10.12
N GLU A 59 -34.19 7.52 -8.86
CA GLU A 59 -34.12 8.78 -8.14
C GLU A 59 -32.70 9.04 -7.60
N LYS A 60 -31.98 9.91 -8.31
CA LYS A 60 -30.70 10.55 -7.97
C LYS A 60 -29.66 9.59 -7.38
N LYS A 61 -28.68 9.20 -8.21
CA LYS A 61 -27.45 8.49 -7.82
C LYS A 61 -26.70 9.30 -6.75
N MET A 62 -27.06 9.09 -5.49
CA MET A 62 -26.32 9.61 -4.36
C MET A 62 -25.08 8.73 -4.14
N PRO A 63 -23.92 9.33 -3.79
CA PRO A 63 -22.75 8.59 -3.37
C PRO A 63 -23.09 7.59 -2.27
N CYS A 64 -22.67 6.34 -2.44
CA CYS A 64 -22.95 5.26 -1.51
C CYS A 64 -21.74 4.35 -1.32
N MET A 65 -21.56 3.89 -0.09
CA MET A 65 -20.55 2.90 0.26
C MET A 65 -21.03 1.52 -0.23
N ARG A 66 -20.13 0.74 -0.83
CA ARG A 66 -20.43 -0.60 -1.33
C ARG A 66 -19.52 -1.64 -0.68
N PRO A 67 -19.99 -2.88 -0.45
CA PRO A 67 -19.12 -3.93 0.07
C PRO A 67 -17.83 -4.07 -0.76
N ASN A 68 -16.67 -4.13 -0.11
CA ASN A 68 -15.41 -4.39 -0.79
C ASN A 68 -15.53 -5.69 -1.59
N ARG A 69 -14.99 -5.68 -2.82
CA ARG A 69 -14.95 -6.85 -3.70
C ARG A 69 -13.53 -7.17 -4.02
N THR A 70 -13.08 -8.36 -3.63
CA THR A 70 -11.77 -8.86 -4.03
C THR A 70 -11.97 -9.90 -5.12
N HIS A 71 -11.31 -9.68 -6.27
CA HIS A 71 -11.28 -10.63 -7.36
C HIS A 71 -10.18 -11.65 -7.12
N PHE A 72 -10.53 -12.93 -7.23
CA PHE A 72 -9.58 -14.02 -7.23
C PHE A 72 -9.66 -14.75 -8.55
N THR A 73 -8.53 -14.92 -9.21
CA THR A 73 -8.42 -15.70 -10.44
C THR A 73 -8.01 -17.11 -10.06
N ASP A 74 -8.87 -18.08 -10.35
CA ASP A 74 -8.53 -19.50 -10.21
C ASP A 74 -7.53 -19.91 -11.30
N ALA A 75 -6.31 -20.24 -10.89
CA ALA A 75 -5.24 -20.65 -11.79
C ALA A 75 -5.44 -22.05 -12.39
N LYS A 76 -6.31 -22.89 -11.81
CA LYS A 76 -6.60 -24.26 -12.28
C LYS A 76 -7.77 -24.31 -13.26
N ASN A 77 -8.79 -23.46 -13.09
CA ASN A 77 -9.99 -23.48 -13.93
C ASN A 77 -10.11 -22.24 -14.84
N ASN A 78 -9.31 -22.19 -15.91
CA ASN A 78 -9.47 -21.21 -17.00
C ASN A 78 -9.56 -19.73 -16.55
N ALA A 79 -8.87 -19.35 -15.47
CA ALA A 79 -8.92 -17.98 -14.93
C ALA A 79 -10.33 -17.53 -14.52
N LYS A 80 -11.20 -18.44 -14.10
CA LYS A 80 -12.52 -18.09 -13.56
C LYS A 80 -12.34 -17.13 -12.38
N ARG A 81 -12.96 -15.96 -12.49
CA ARG A 81 -12.92 -14.93 -11.45
C ARG A 81 -13.98 -15.22 -10.41
N TYR A 82 -13.54 -15.47 -9.19
CA TYR A 82 -14.40 -15.49 -8.03
C TYR A 82 -14.40 -14.12 -7.39
N LEU A 83 -15.58 -13.68 -6.98
CA LEU A 83 -15.77 -12.39 -6.36
C LEU A 83 -16.25 -12.65 -4.93
N PHE A 84 -15.40 -12.33 -3.97
CA PHE A 84 -15.72 -12.46 -2.55
C PHE A 84 -15.74 -11.07 -1.93
N SER A 85 -16.73 -10.84 -1.07
CA SER A 85 -16.78 -9.65 -0.25
C SER A 85 -16.06 -9.88 1.07
N LYS A 86 -15.31 -8.88 1.52
CA LYS A 86 -14.72 -8.90 2.86
C LYS A 86 -15.80 -8.50 3.88
N PRO A 87 -16.05 -9.33 4.90
CA PRO A 87 -17.06 -9.03 5.91
C PRO A 87 -16.82 -7.66 6.56
N GLY A 88 -17.86 -6.84 6.62
CA GLY A 88 -17.82 -5.54 7.29
C GLY A 88 -16.93 -4.48 6.66
N VAL A 89 -16.41 -4.69 5.44
CA VAL A 89 -15.61 -3.68 4.73
C VAL A 89 -16.44 -3.05 3.62
N PHE A 90 -16.53 -1.72 3.63
CA PHE A 90 -17.23 -0.94 2.62
C PHE A 90 -16.33 0.13 2.03
N GLU A 91 -16.41 0.32 0.73
CA GLU A 91 -15.57 1.24 -0.04
C GLU A 91 -16.40 2.16 -0.94
N TYR A 92 -15.85 3.34 -1.21
CA TYR A 92 -16.31 4.23 -2.27
C TYR A 92 -15.09 4.77 -3.03
N ASP A 93 -15.11 4.63 -4.35
CA ASP A 93 -14.08 5.19 -5.24
C ASP A 93 -14.49 6.60 -5.67
N MET A 94 -13.70 7.59 -5.28
CA MET A 94 -14.04 9.00 -5.51
C MET A 94 -14.03 9.41 -6.98
N HIS A 95 -13.40 8.62 -7.86
CA HIS A 95 -13.48 8.82 -9.32
C HIS A 95 -14.88 8.56 -9.89
N MET A 96 -15.75 7.85 -9.16
CA MET A 96 -17.15 7.70 -9.60
C MET A 96 -17.90 9.03 -9.59
N ASN A 97 -17.57 9.93 -8.65
CA ASN A 97 -18.24 11.23 -8.52
C ASN A 97 -17.91 12.17 -9.69
N THR A 98 -16.68 12.14 -10.20
CA THR A 98 -16.24 13.02 -11.31
C THR A 98 -16.88 12.65 -12.64
N VAL A 99 -17.08 11.36 -12.90
CA VAL A 99 -17.80 10.87 -14.09
C VAL A 99 -19.26 11.30 -14.09
N GLU A 100 -19.91 11.24 -12.93
CA GLU A 100 -21.32 11.65 -12.77
C GLU A 100 -21.49 13.17 -12.88
N ASN A 101 -20.57 13.96 -12.31
CA ASN A 101 -20.59 15.43 -12.41
C ASN A 101 -20.20 15.96 -13.80
N SER A 102 -19.38 15.23 -14.57
CA SER A 102 -19.05 15.60 -15.95
C SER A 102 -20.22 15.35 -16.92
N SER A 103 -21.11 14.44 -16.57
CA SER A 103 -22.34 14.14 -17.33
C SER A 103 -23.48 15.11 -17.00
N ASN A 104 -23.49 15.68 -15.79
CA ASN A 104 -24.48 16.66 -15.32
C ASN A 104 -23.78 18.00 -15.11
N ASN A 105 -23.90 18.91 -16.09
CA ASN A 105 -23.31 20.24 -16.15
C ASN A 105 -23.76 21.16 -14.97
N ILE A 106 -23.36 20.85 -13.74
CA ILE A 106 -23.78 21.52 -12.51
C ILE A 106 -22.56 22.20 -11.90
N ASN A 107 -22.46 23.50 -12.17
CA ASN A 107 -21.55 24.39 -11.46
C ASN A 107 -21.90 24.44 -9.97
N GLY A 108 -20.98 24.01 -9.12
CA GLY A 108 -21.00 24.22 -7.67
C GLY A 108 -21.42 22.99 -6.86
N SER A 109 -20.45 22.21 -6.36
CA SER A 109 -20.69 21.19 -5.32
C SER A 109 -21.03 21.89 -4.00
N SER A 110 -22.31 22.26 -3.83
CA SER A 110 -22.94 22.55 -2.54
C SER A 110 -23.51 21.26 -1.94
N GLY A 111 -22.85 20.12 -2.20
CA GLY A 111 -23.33 18.78 -1.84
C GLY A 111 -22.82 18.29 -0.49
N SER A 112 -23.43 17.20 -0.01
CA SER A 112 -23.11 16.46 1.23
C SER A 112 -21.64 15.99 1.36
N MET A 113 -20.78 16.23 0.37
CA MET A 113 -19.41 15.73 0.29
C MET A 113 -18.41 16.84 -0.09
N ALA A 114 -18.77 18.11 0.11
CA ALA A 114 -17.97 19.24 -0.35
C ALA A 114 -16.53 19.24 0.21
N THR A 115 -16.29 18.69 1.41
CA THR A 115 -14.94 18.62 1.99
C THR A 115 -14.12 17.51 1.35
N LEU A 116 -14.71 16.33 1.20
CA LEU A 116 -14.11 15.20 0.48
C LEU A 116 -13.81 15.59 -0.97
N ASP A 117 -14.71 16.26 -1.68
CA ASP A 117 -14.51 16.70 -3.06
C ASP A 117 -13.31 17.66 -3.18
N ARG A 118 -13.16 18.60 -2.24
CA ARG A 118 -11.99 19.50 -2.24
C ARG A 118 -10.70 18.76 -1.90
N PHE A 119 -10.74 17.80 -0.97
CA PHE A 119 -9.59 16.95 -0.67
C PHE A 119 -9.19 16.12 -1.90
N PHE A 120 -10.18 15.53 -2.58
CA PHE A 120 -9.98 14.84 -3.84
C PHE A 120 -9.36 15.76 -4.87
N ALA A 121 -9.91 16.95 -5.15
CA ALA A 121 -9.32 17.89 -6.09
C ALA A 121 -7.87 18.29 -5.72
N ALA A 122 -7.59 18.58 -4.45
CA ALA A 122 -6.25 18.96 -3.99
C ALA A 122 -5.22 17.86 -4.22
N THR A 123 -5.58 16.61 -3.92
CA THR A 123 -4.69 15.45 -4.10
C THR A 123 -4.37 15.15 -5.56
N GLY A 124 -5.04 15.81 -6.53
CA GLY A 124 -4.82 15.61 -7.97
C GLY A 124 -3.49 16.10 -8.47
N LYS A 125 -2.89 17.04 -7.75
CA LYS A 125 -1.58 17.55 -8.09
C LYS A 125 -0.71 17.74 -6.86
N GLN A 126 -1.29 18.37 -5.84
CA GLN A 126 -0.52 18.96 -4.74
C GLN A 126 0.15 17.89 -3.89
N LEU A 127 -0.46 16.70 -3.71
CA LEU A 127 0.12 15.65 -2.88
C LEU A 127 1.35 15.02 -3.54
N ALA A 128 1.25 14.66 -4.82
CA ALA A 128 2.39 14.14 -5.59
C ALA A 128 3.50 15.19 -5.71
N GLU A 129 3.15 16.45 -5.97
CA GLU A 129 4.11 17.56 -5.99
C GLU A 129 4.81 17.73 -4.64
N ALA A 130 4.09 17.63 -3.52
CA ALA A 130 4.69 17.76 -2.19
C ALA A 130 5.73 16.65 -1.92
N PHE A 131 5.44 15.39 -2.26
CA PHE A 131 6.43 14.31 -2.15
C PHE A 131 7.64 14.53 -3.07
N ASN A 132 7.40 14.89 -4.33
CA ASN A 132 8.49 15.14 -5.29
C ASN A 132 9.39 16.30 -4.84
N GLU A 133 8.82 17.39 -4.33
CA GLU A 133 9.59 18.54 -3.83
C GLU A 133 10.36 18.20 -2.56
N ALA A 134 9.77 17.44 -1.63
CA ALA A 134 10.47 16.96 -0.45
C ALA A 134 11.64 16.03 -0.81
N ALA A 135 11.45 15.14 -1.79
CA ALA A 135 12.50 14.27 -2.31
C ALA A 135 13.64 15.03 -2.99
N LYS A 136 13.32 16.06 -3.77
CA LYS A 136 14.34 16.95 -4.36
C LYS A 136 15.16 17.63 -3.26
N LYS A 137 14.50 18.22 -2.25
CA LYS A 137 15.19 18.91 -1.15
C LYS A 137 16.08 17.96 -0.36
N GLU A 138 15.60 16.76 -0.04
CA GLU A 138 16.39 15.74 0.64
C GLU A 138 17.64 15.38 -0.16
N ALA A 139 17.50 15.17 -1.48
CA ALA A 139 18.63 14.88 -2.36
C ALA A 139 19.64 16.03 -2.46
N PHE A 140 19.21 17.30 -2.36
CA PHE A 140 20.11 18.45 -2.32
C PHE A 140 20.79 18.61 -0.96
N SER A 141 20.11 18.35 0.16
CA SER A 141 20.70 18.46 1.50
C SER A 141 21.86 17.49 1.72
N ALA A 142 21.81 16.31 1.11
CA ALA A 142 22.91 15.33 1.15
C ALA A 142 24.21 15.80 0.45
N ILE A 143 24.17 16.91 -0.32
CA ILE A 143 25.32 17.45 -1.05
C ILE A 143 26.19 18.31 -0.14
N ASP A 144 25.56 19.10 0.72
CA ASP A 144 26.23 20.13 1.51
C ASP A 144 26.96 19.52 2.74
N ASP A 145 26.63 18.28 3.12
CA ASP A 145 27.15 17.60 4.31
C ASP A 145 28.38 16.68 4.05
N GLU A 146 28.80 16.41 2.79
CA GLU A 146 29.92 15.48 2.51
C GLU A 146 30.93 15.99 1.45
N GLU A 147 32.22 16.11 1.84
CA GLU A 147 33.37 16.47 0.99
C GLU A 147 33.56 15.54 -0.24
N GLU A 148 34.31 16.01 -1.24
CA GLU A 148 34.33 15.59 -2.64
C GLU A 148 34.62 14.10 -2.94
N ASP A 149 33.66 13.41 -3.61
CA ASP A 149 33.94 12.24 -4.44
C ASP A 149 32.92 12.15 -5.60
N LYS A 150 33.31 12.55 -6.82
CA LYS A 150 32.37 13.00 -7.89
C LYS A 150 31.64 11.88 -8.65
N GLU A 151 32.18 10.65 -8.70
CA GLU A 151 31.56 9.53 -9.45
C GLU A 151 30.52 8.76 -8.62
N GLY A 152 30.76 8.53 -7.34
CA GLY A 152 29.77 7.91 -6.44
C GLY A 152 28.56 8.82 -6.13
N LYS A 153 28.76 10.15 -6.14
CA LYS A 153 27.73 11.17 -5.88
C LYS A 153 26.59 11.14 -6.91
N GLN A 154 26.89 11.09 -8.21
CA GLN A 154 25.83 11.03 -9.24
C GLN A 154 24.96 9.77 -9.12
N GLN A 155 25.55 8.65 -8.70
CA GLN A 155 24.83 7.38 -8.59
C GLN A 155 23.89 7.34 -7.38
N LYS A 156 24.33 7.82 -6.21
CA LYS A 156 23.46 7.97 -5.02
C LYS A 156 22.29 8.93 -5.27
N HIS A 157 22.52 10.09 -5.88
CA HIS A 157 21.44 11.06 -6.18
C HIS A 157 20.38 10.49 -7.12
N ARG A 158 20.83 9.79 -8.17
CA ARG A 158 19.94 9.14 -9.14
C ARG A 158 19.14 8.01 -8.49
N SER A 159 19.67 7.36 -7.46
CA SER A 159 18.96 6.34 -6.69
C SER A 159 17.84 6.94 -5.85
N TYR A 160 18.09 8.01 -5.07
CA TYR A 160 17.06 8.63 -4.21
C TYR A 160 15.89 9.19 -5.00
N ALA A 161 16.17 9.95 -6.07
CA ALA A 161 15.12 10.50 -6.92
C ALA A 161 14.28 9.42 -7.62
N ARG A 162 14.85 8.24 -7.92
CA ARG A 162 14.10 7.12 -8.53
C ARG A 162 13.16 6.41 -7.56
N VAL A 163 13.48 6.37 -6.26
CA VAL A 163 12.71 5.57 -5.29
C VAL A 163 11.34 6.17 -5.01
N ILE A 164 11.16 7.50 -5.11
CA ILE A 164 9.93 8.21 -4.65
C ILE A 164 9.26 9.07 -5.73
N LYS A 165 9.80 9.12 -6.96
CA LYS A 165 9.19 9.92 -8.04
C LYS A 165 7.76 9.44 -8.34
N VAL A 166 6.78 10.33 -8.17
CA VAL A 166 5.35 10.04 -8.42
C VAL A 166 4.74 11.03 -9.41
N LYS A 167 3.78 10.59 -10.22
CA LYS A 167 3.11 11.43 -11.23
C LYS A 167 1.94 12.20 -10.62
N PRO A 168 1.87 13.53 -10.79
CA PRO A 168 0.63 14.26 -10.56
C PRO A 168 -0.40 13.94 -11.67
N GLY A 169 -1.67 14.22 -11.43
CA GLY A 169 -2.78 14.00 -12.36
C GLY A 169 -3.86 13.09 -11.76
N ASP A 170 -5.10 13.25 -12.24
CA ASP A 170 -6.22 12.40 -11.80
C ASP A 170 -6.10 10.98 -12.34
N GLU A 171 -5.50 10.84 -13.52
CA GLU A 171 -5.21 9.57 -14.17
C GLU A 171 -4.09 8.77 -13.47
N ASN A 172 -3.27 9.43 -12.66
CA ASN A 172 -2.10 8.84 -12.00
C ASN A 172 -2.31 8.61 -10.50
N ARG A 173 -3.57 8.61 -10.06
CA ARG A 173 -3.92 8.39 -8.66
C ARG A 173 -5.24 7.66 -8.53
N THR A 174 -5.42 7.01 -7.39
CA THR A 174 -6.71 6.49 -6.98
C THR A 174 -7.00 6.96 -5.56
N VAL A 175 -8.21 7.46 -5.32
CA VAL A 175 -8.65 7.89 -3.98
C VAL A 175 -9.85 7.04 -3.56
N LYS A 176 -9.67 6.25 -2.50
CA LYS A 176 -10.72 5.40 -1.94
C LYS A 176 -11.06 5.80 -0.52
N LEU A 177 -12.36 5.88 -0.25
CA LEU A 177 -12.93 5.97 1.08
C LEU A 177 -13.23 4.56 1.56
N GLN A 178 -12.92 4.26 2.82
CA GLN A 178 -13.19 2.95 3.39
C GLN A 178 -13.73 3.08 4.82
N ILE A 179 -14.82 2.37 5.08
CA ILE A 179 -15.37 2.16 6.42
C ILE A 179 -15.33 0.66 6.71
N ASN A 180 -14.80 0.31 7.89
CA ASN A 180 -14.65 -1.07 8.31
C ASN A 180 -15.31 -1.30 9.67
N THR A 181 -16.37 -2.11 9.73
CA THR A 181 -17.13 -2.44 10.95
C THR A 181 -16.60 -3.68 11.67
N CYS A 182 -16.06 -4.67 10.94
CA CYS A 182 -15.56 -5.92 11.54
C CYS A 182 -14.47 -6.66 10.73
N GLY A 183 -13.97 -6.07 9.65
CA GLY A 183 -13.09 -6.69 8.66
C GLY A 183 -11.59 -6.55 8.94
N ALA A 184 -10.80 -7.31 8.18
CA ALA A 184 -9.34 -7.30 8.18
C ALA A 184 -8.82 -7.49 6.75
N PHE A 185 -7.51 -7.31 6.54
CA PHE A 185 -6.88 -7.51 5.23
C PHE A 185 -5.69 -8.47 5.40
N PRO A 186 -5.60 -9.54 4.60
CA PRO A 186 -4.47 -10.46 4.68
C PRO A 186 -3.19 -9.79 4.18
N TYR A 187 -2.06 -10.46 4.35
CA TYR A 187 -0.78 -9.99 3.84
C TYR A 187 -0.81 -9.77 2.32
N HIS A 188 -0.41 -8.58 1.88
CA HIS A 188 -0.30 -8.21 0.47
C HIS A 188 0.66 -7.05 0.24
N PHE A 189 0.97 -6.82 -1.03
CA PHE A 189 1.55 -5.57 -1.54
C PHE A 189 0.45 -4.82 -2.27
N ASP A 190 0.44 -3.49 -2.15
CA ASP A 190 -0.53 -2.66 -2.85
C ASP A 190 -0.24 -2.56 -4.35
N ASN A 191 1.03 -2.74 -4.72
CA ASN A 191 1.47 -3.06 -6.06
C ASN A 191 2.03 -4.50 -6.09
N PRO A 192 1.22 -5.50 -6.49
CA PRO A 192 1.67 -6.89 -6.60
C PRO A 192 2.56 -7.14 -7.83
N GLY A 193 2.87 -6.11 -8.62
CA GLY A 193 3.62 -6.19 -9.88
C GLY A 193 2.73 -6.48 -11.10
N GLY A 194 3.37 -6.48 -12.27
CA GLY A 194 2.73 -6.73 -13.57
C GLY A 194 2.41 -5.47 -14.37
N ALA A 195 2.14 -5.64 -15.67
CA ALA A 195 2.08 -4.56 -16.67
C ALA A 195 1.02 -3.46 -16.48
N ARG A 196 0.11 -3.60 -15.51
CA ARG A 196 -1.11 -2.78 -15.40
C ARG A 196 -1.25 -2.03 -14.09
N GLN A 197 -0.30 -2.17 -13.16
CA GLN A 197 -0.34 -1.52 -11.85
C GLN A 197 0.95 -0.72 -11.65
N ASN A 198 0.83 0.59 -11.49
CA ASN A 198 1.97 1.50 -11.38
C ASN A 198 2.02 2.21 -10.03
N ARG A 199 1.30 1.70 -9.02
CA ARG A 199 1.25 2.30 -7.68
C ARG A 199 2.65 2.30 -7.08
N LYS A 200 3.14 3.48 -6.71
CA LYS A 200 4.46 3.66 -6.09
C LYS A 200 4.34 3.94 -4.59
N LEU A 201 3.42 4.85 -4.23
CA LEU A 201 3.15 5.20 -2.84
C LEU A 201 1.71 4.92 -2.46
N THR A 202 1.54 4.31 -1.30
CA THR A 202 0.26 4.23 -0.61
C THR A 202 0.25 5.26 0.51
N CYS A 203 -0.77 6.11 0.54
CA CYS A 203 -0.99 7.11 1.59
C CYS A 203 -2.33 6.83 2.27
N ILE A 204 -2.33 6.41 3.54
CA ILE A 204 -3.54 6.10 4.31
C ILE A 204 -3.74 7.15 5.40
N LEU A 205 -4.79 7.98 5.27
CA LEU A 205 -5.20 8.94 6.29
C LEU A 205 -6.27 8.30 7.19
N TYR A 206 -5.98 8.22 8.48
CA TYR A 206 -6.89 7.68 9.49
C TYR A 206 -7.77 8.77 10.11
N LEU A 207 -9.07 8.47 10.25
CA LEU A 207 -10.09 9.41 10.72
C LEU A 207 -10.87 8.86 11.93
N ASN A 208 -10.17 8.15 12.83
CA ASN A 208 -10.79 7.46 13.96
C ASN A 208 -10.55 8.21 15.27
N GLU A 209 -11.51 9.03 15.66
CA GLU A 209 -11.53 9.65 16.98
C GLU A 209 -11.68 8.59 18.08
N ALA A 210 -11.06 8.84 19.24
CA ALA A 210 -11.14 7.97 20.42
C ALA A 210 -10.76 6.49 20.17
N TYR A 211 -9.77 6.25 19.31
CA TYR A 211 -9.18 4.91 19.16
C TYR A 211 -8.63 4.39 20.49
N GLU A 212 -8.91 3.11 20.79
CA GLU A 212 -8.33 2.37 21.90
C GLU A 212 -7.72 1.06 21.37
N ASP A 213 -6.75 0.47 22.08
CA ASP A 213 -6.07 -0.76 21.62
C ASP A 213 -7.03 -1.94 21.43
N LYS A 214 -8.13 -1.99 22.19
CA LYS A 214 -9.19 -3.00 22.03
C LYS A 214 -9.94 -2.90 20.70
N CYS A 215 -9.75 -1.81 19.96
CA CYS A 215 -10.41 -1.59 18.68
C CYS A 215 -9.71 -2.36 17.53
N GLY A 216 -8.44 -2.73 17.67
CA GLY A 216 -7.71 -3.38 16.59
C GLY A 216 -7.58 -2.51 15.33
N GLY A 217 -7.62 -3.10 14.14
CA GLY A 217 -7.58 -2.33 12.88
C GLY A 217 -6.24 -1.65 12.58
N GLU A 218 -5.18 -2.00 13.29
CA GLU A 218 -3.82 -1.52 13.01
C GLU A 218 -3.37 -2.03 11.64
N ILE A 219 -2.60 -1.19 10.95
CA ILE A 219 -1.79 -1.69 9.83
C ILE A 219 -0.50 -2.28 10.41
N VAL A 220 -0.15 -3.47 9.95
CA VAL A 220 1.11 -4.14 10.30
C VAL A 220 1.98 -4.16 9.07
N LEU A 221 3.07 -3.39 9.09
CA LEU A 221 4.09 -3.37 8.05
C LEU A 221 5.15 -4.41 8.38
N VAL A 222 5.63 -5.10 7.35
CA VAL A 222 6.65 -6.15 7.46
C VAL A 222 7.83 -5.79 6.58
N PRO A 223 8.75 -4.93 7.08
CA PRO A 223 10.07 -4.80 6.49
C PRO A 223 10.71 -6.18 6.35
N PHE A 224 11.27 -6.50 5.18
CA PHE A 224 11.75 -7.85 4.91
C PHE A 224 12.89 -8.25 5.86
N MET A 225 12.75 -9.36 6.59
CA MET A 225 13.63 -9.79 7.69
C MET A 225 13.91 -8.66 8.70
N GLY A 226 12.90 -7.87 9.03
CA GLY A 226 12.97 -6.82 10.05
C GLY A 226 11.85 -6.98 11.07
N PRO A 227 11.87 -6.16 12.14
CA PRO A 227 10.80 -6.17 13.13
C PRO A 227 9.47 -5.77 12.49
N PHE A 228 8.39 -6.44 12.90
CA PHE A 228 7.05 -6.06 12.47
C PHE A 228 6.69 -4.71 13.09
N VAL A 229 6.15 -3.82 12.27
CA VAL A 229 5.78 -2.47 12.69
C VAL A 229 4.27 -2.36 12.72
N THR A 230 3.69 -2.25 13.92
CA THR A 230 2.25 -2.08 14.10
C THR A 230 1.90 -0.61 14.30
N ILE A 231 1.08 -0.06 13.42
CA ILE A 231 0.68 1.36 13.46
C ILE A 231 -0.81 1.48 13.74
N ARG A 232 -1.13 2.09 14.87
CA ARG A 232 -2.49 2.38 15.32
C ARG A 232 -3.19 3.36 14.36
N PRO A 233 -4.46 3.12 14.00
CA PRO A 233 -5.21 3.95 13.06
C PRO A 233 -5.83 5.18 13.75
N ILE A 234 -5.03 5.95 14.48
CA ILE A 234 -5.52 7.09 15.27
C ILE A 234 -5.92 8.27 14.38
N PHE A 235 -6.80 9.15 14.90
CA PHE A 235 -7.28 10.33 14.20
C PHE A 235 -6.15 11.22 13.66
N ASN A 236 -6.31 11.69 12.42
CA ASN A 236 -5.42 12.64 11.73
C ASN A 236 -3.97 12.16 11.56
N ARG A 237 -3.76 10.83 11.55
CA ARG A 237 -2.48 10.20 11.22
C ARG A 237 -2.47 9.81 9.75
N LEU A 238 -1.45 10.25 9.02
CA LEU A 238 -1.11 9.74 7.69
C LEU A 238 -0.02 8.67 7.82
N VAL A 239 -0.25 7.49 7.25
CA VAL A 239 0.78 6.47 7.05
C VAL A 239 1.11 6.42 5.57
N VAL A 240 2.38 6.51 5.23
CA VAL A 240 2.87 6.45 3.85
C VAL A 240 3.82 5.27 3.74
N PHE A 241 3.67 4.44 2.72
CA PHE A 241 4.61 3.36 2.45
C PHE A 241 4.75 3.08 0.96
N GLN A 242 5.88 2.48 0.60
CA GLN A 242 6.17 2.07 -0.77
C GLN A 242 5.27 0.88 -1.15
N SER A 243 4.39 1.09 -2.14
CA SER A 243 3.37 0.11 -2.52
C SER A 243 3.96 -1.21 -3.06
N GLU A 244 5.18 -1.16 -3.58
CA GLU A 244 5.83 -2.25 -4.30
C GLU A 244 6.74 -3.15 -3.44
N SER A 245 7.19 -2.64 -2.28
CA SER A 245 8.25 -3.24 -1.45
C SER A 245 7.82 -3.47 0.00
N VAL A 246 6.74 -2.81 0.47
CA VAL A 246 6.24 -3.02 1.84
C VAL A 246 5.11 -4.04 1.86
N LEU A 247 5.47 -5.25 2.30
CA LEU A 247 4.50 -6.26 2.69
C LEU A 247 3.72 -5.75 3.91
N HIS A 248 2.40 -5.84 3.87
CA HIS A 248 1.58 -5.40 5.00
C HIS A 248 0.27 -6.16 5.09
N ARG A 249 -0.34 -6.10 6.28
CA ARG A 249 -1.71 -6.56 6.55
C ARG A 249 -2.46 -5.51 7.37
N VAL A 250 -3.77 -5.66 7.49
CA VAL A 250 -4.58 -4.87 8.43
C VAL A 250 -5.24 -5.82 9.40
N ASN A 251 -5.00 -5.64 10.69
CA ASN A 251 -5.63 -6.42 11.75
C ASN A 251 -7.16 -6.21 11.75
N LYS A 252 -7.89 -7.14 12.37
CA LYS A 252 -9.35 -7.04 12.46
C LYS A 252 -9.74 -5.77 13.21
N ALA A 253 -10.54 -4.92 12.58
CA ALA A 253 -11.12 -3.76 13.22
C ALA A 253 -12.38 -4.20 13.97
N VAL A 254 -12.44 -3.99 15.28
CA VAL A 254 -13.59 -4.34 16.13
C VAL A 254 -13.87 -3.20 17.09
N ASN A 255 -15.07 -3.10 17.66
CA ASN A 255 -15.35 -2.18 18.78
C ASN A 255 -14.96 -0.70 18.56
N PHE A 256 -14.92 -0.22 17.31
CA PHE A 256 -14.69 1.20 17.03
C PHE A 256 -15.92 2.02 17.44
N PRO A 257 -15.75 3.21 18.05
CA PRO A 257 -16.87 4.11 18.28
C PRO A 257 -17.44 4.64 16.95
N GLY A 258 -18.75 4.90 16.93
CA GLY A 258 -19.46 5.37 15.73
C GLY A 258 -19.61 4.28 14.65
N GLU A 259 -19.49 4.68 13.38
CA GLU A 259 -19.75 3.81 12.21
C GLU A 259 -18.61 2.84 11.85
N GLY A 260 -17.64 2.61 12.76
CA GLY A 260 -16.49 1.73 12.51
C GLY A 260 -15.21 2.45 12.08
N ARG A 261 -14.16 1.71 11.73
CA ARG A 261 -12.84 2.26 11.34
C ARG A 261 -12.91 2.95 9.97
N ALA A 262 -12.74 4.27 9.93
CA ALA A 262 -12.56 5.03 8.70
C ALA A 262 -11.09 5.24 8.33
N CYS A 263 -10.83 5.12 7.03
CA CYS A 263 -9.64 5.66 6.41
C CYS A 263 -9.93 6.14 4.99
N LEU A 264 -9.11 7.08 4.54
CA LEU A 264 -8.99 7.47 3.15
C LEU A 264 -7.64 6.98 2.63
N THR A 265 -7.64 6.28 1.51
CA THR A 265 -6.41 5.80 0.85
C THR A 265 -6.20 6.54 -0.46
N VAL A 266 -5.05 7.17 -0.61
CA VAL A 266 -4.54 7.72 -1.88
C VAL A 266 -3.40 6.85 -2.36
N TRP A 267 -3.57 6.19 -3.50
CA TRP A 267 -2.45 5.60 -4.23
C TRP A 267 -1.94 6.60 -5.25
N LEU A 268 -0.62 6.80 -5.27
CA LEU A 268 0.08 7.65 -6.25
C LEU A 268 0.92 6.75 -7.16
N ASP A 269 0.75 6.92 -8.46
CA ASP A 269 1.48 6.14 -9.44
C ASP A 269 2.90 6.68 -9.66
N GLY A 270 3.83 5.77 -9.92
CA GLY A 270 5.24 6.06 -10.11
C GLY A 270 5.50 6.81 -11.40
N ASP A 271 6.47 7.72 -11.34
CA ASP A 271 7.04 8.34 -12.54
C ASP A 271 8.27 7.56 -13.01
N ASP A 272 8.02 6.30 -13.34
CA ASP A 272 9.02 5.45 -13.97
C ASP A 272 9.15 5.91 -15.44
N ASP A 273 10.13 6.77 -15.71
CA ASP A 273 10.58 7.15 -17.08
C ASP A 273 11.09 5.92 -17.88
N SER A 274 10.95 4.71 -17.36
CA SER A 274 11.25 3.48 -18.08
C SER A 274 10.02 3.02 -18.85
N ASP A 275 10.17 3.03 -20.18
CA ASP A 275 9.47 2.18 -21.15
C ASP A 275 9.65 0.68 -20.81
N ASP A 276 9.19 0.27 -19.63
CA ASP A 276 9.31 -1.09 -19.08
C ASP A 276 8.10 -1.94 -19.48
N ASP A 277 7.28 -1.45 -20.41
CA ASP A 277 6.27 -2.24 -21.12
C ASP A 277 6.86 -3.21 -22.14
N ASN A 278 8.18 -3.21 -22.32
CA ASN A 278 8.85 -4.17 -23.18
C ASN A 278 9.18 -5.47 -22.41
N GLU A 279 8.51 -6.56 -22.77
CA GLU A 279 8.61 -7.88 -22.14
C GLU A 279 10.07 -8.39 -22.08
N GLU A 280 10.89 -8.03 -23.06
CA GLU A 280 12.33 -8.35 -23.10
C GLU A 280 13.13 -7.68 -21.96
N LYS A 281 12.84 -6.42 -21.61
CA LYS A 281 13.53 -5.71 -20.52
C LYS A 281 13.15 -6.29 -19.15
N ARG A 282 11.87 -6.64 -18.97
CA ARG A 282 11.41 -7.33 -17.76
C ARG A 282 12.06 -8.71 -17.61
N ASN A 283 12.15 -9.47 -18.69
CA ASN A 283 12.83 -10.76 -18.68
C ASN A 283 14.33 -10.63 -18.39
N ALA A 284 15.00 -9.61 -18.93
CA ALA A 284 16.39 -9.31 -18.61
C ALA A 284 16.57 -8.90 -17.14
N SER A 285 15.69 -8.04 -16.60
CA SER A 285 15.67 -7.65 -15.20
C SER A 285 15.49 -8.85 -14.28
N ASN A 286 14.51 -9.71 -14.55
CA ASN A 286 14.28 -10.95 -13.80
C ASN A 286 15.49 -11.90 -13.82
N LYS A 287 16.17 -12.00 -14.96
CA LYS A 287 17.39 -12.80 -15.09
C LYS A 287 18.53 -12.23 -14.25
N ASN A 288 18.65 -10.90 -14.18
CA ASN A 288 19.63 -10.24 -13.34
C ASN A 288 19.32 -10.45 -11.86
N ILE A 289 18.06 -10.26 -11.43
CA ILE A 289 17.64 -10.47 -10.04
C ILE A 289 18.00 -11.87 -9.55
N ARG A 290 17.72 -12.89 -10.38
CA ARG A 290 18.05 -14.27 -10.08
C ARG A 290 19.56 -14.45 -9.89
N ASN A 291 20.39 -13.96 -10.80
CA ASN A 291 21.84 -14.10 -10.70
C ASN A 291 22.39 -13.40 -9.45
N ASP A 292 21.89 -12.19 -9.16
CA ASP A 292 22.29 -11.41 -7.99
C ASP A 292 21.94 -12.14 -6.68
N LEU A 293 20.73 -12.69 -6.58
CA LEU A 293 20.33 -13.51 -5.42
C LEU A 293 21.24 -14.73 -5.23
N VAL A 294 21.60 -15.42 -6.32
CA VAL A 294 22.48 -16.59 -6.27
C VAL A 294 23.90 -16.20 -5.87
N GLN A 295 24.43 -15.10 -6.40
CA GLN A 295 25.76 -14.60 -6.02
C GLN A 295 25.81 -14.23 -4.53
N LEU A 296 24.73 -13.64 -4.01
CA LEU A 296 24.64 -13.24 -2.60
C LEU A 296 24.47 -14.41 -1.63
N LEU A 297 24.26 -15.65 -2.09
CA LEU A 297 24.22 -16.84 -1.22
C LEU A 297 25.51 -17.03 -0.41
N SER A 298 26.65 -16.65 -0.98
CA SER A 298 27.96 -16.75 -0.32
C SER A 298 28.31 -15.52 0.53
N SER A 299 27.44 -14.51 0.53
CA SER A 299 27.65 -13.25 1.26
C SER A 299 27.00 -13.31 2.66
N PRO A 300 27.44 -12.47 3.60
CA PRO A 300 26.74 -12.28 4.87
C PRO A 300 25.24 -12.02 4.71
N SER A 301 24.41 -12.54 5.63
CA SER A 301 22.93 -12.41 5.58
C SER A 301 22.47 -10.96 5.40
N LYS A 302 23.15 -10.02 6.06
CA LYS A 302 22.85 -8.58 5.98
C LYS A 302 22.87 -8.04 4.55
N ASP A 303 23.75 -8.57 3.69
CA ASP A 303 23.92 -8.08 2.32
C ASP A 303 22.78 -8.61 1.44
N LEU A 304 22.42 -9.89 1.60
CA LEU A 304 21.26 -10.48 0.93
C LEU A 304 19.94 -9.79 1.37
N ILE A 305 19.77 -9.54 2.67
CA ILE A 305 18.60 -8.82 3.21
C ILE A 305 18.55 -7.39 2.63
N SER A 306 19.68 -6.69 2.63
CA SER A 306 19.78 -5.33 2.08
C SER A 306 19.41 -5.29 0.60
N TYR A 307 19.91 -6.24 -0.20
CA TYR A 307 19.56 -6.36 -1.61
C TYR A 307 18.07 -6.62 -1.82
N ILE A 308 17.50 -7.59 -1.08
CA ILE A 308 16.07 -7.91 -1.19
C ILE A 308 15.21 -6.69 -0.83
N ARG A 309 15.52 -5.98 0.27
CA ARG A 309 14.79 -4.75 0.68
C ARG A 309 14.81 -3.64 -0.37
N GLN A 310 15.84 -3.59 -1.20
CA GLN A 310 15.99 -2.59 -2.27
C GLN A 310 15.44 -3.07 -3.62
N THR A 311 14.98 -4.32 -3.72
CA THR A 311 14.56 -4.97 -4.97
C THR A 311 13.12 -5.46 -4.85
N PRO A 312 12.13 -4.63 -5.26
CA PRO A 312 10.71 -4.93 -5.10
C PRO A 312 10.28 -6.30 -5.66
N ASP A 313 10.77 -6.68 -6.84
CA ASP A 313 10.49 -7.99 -7.45
C ASP A 313 11.03 -9.17 -6.62
N ALA A 314 12.22 -9.04 -6.04
CA ALA A 314 12.78 -10.05 -5.15
C ALA A 314 11.94 -10.19 -3.88
N GLN A 315 11.51 -9.07 -3.28
CA GLN A 315 10.60 -9.10 -2.12
C GLN A 315 9.27 -9.76 -2.45
N ARG A 316 8.62 -9.38 -3.54
CA ARG A 316 7.33 -9.96 -3.95
C ARG A 316 7.46 -11.46 -4.20
N PHE A 317 8.54 -11.89 -4.85
CA PHE A 317 8.82 -13.30 -5.10
C PHE A 317 9.07 -14.09 -3.80
N LEU A 318 9.88 -13.56 -2.88
CA LEU A 318 10.34 -14.29 -1.70
C LEU A 318 9.41 -14.17 -0.49
N SER A 319 8.62 -13.11 -0.38
CA SER A 319 7.79 -12.79 0.80
C SER A 319 6.84 -13.90 1.22
N ARG A 320 6.08 -14.48 0.29
CA ARG A 320 5.13 -15.55 0.60
C ARG A 320 5.83 -16.82 1.10
N TRP A 321 7.06 -17.07 0.66
CA TRP A 321 7.87 -18.16 1.16
C TRP A 321 8.46 -17.83 2.54
N ALA A 322 9.09 -16.66 2.67
CA ALA A 322 9.70 -16.19 3.90
C ALA A 322 8.69 -16.16 5.05
N TYR A 323 7.49 -15.65 4.81
CA TYR A 323 6.44 -15.42 5.81
C TYR A 323 5.22 -16.33 5.63
N ARG A 324 5.44 -17.57 5.17
CA ARG A 324 4.35 -18.47 4.77
C ARG A 324 3.30 -18.65 5.88
N ASP A 325 3.77 -18.79 7.12
CA ASP A 325 2.95 -19.13 8.28
C ASP A 325 2.10 -17.89 8.66
N GLU A 326 2.71 -16.70 8.61
CA GLU A 326 2.01 -15.42 8.83
C GLU A 326 0.99 -15.11 7.73
N TYR A 327 1.28 -15.46 6.47
CA TYR A 327 0.33 -15.36 5.37
C TYR A 327 -0.91 -16.22 5.61
N GLU A 328 -0.74 -17.49 5.98
CA GLU A 328 -1.84 -18.42 6.28
C GLU A 328 -2.69 -17.90 7.44
N ILE A 329 -2.07 -17.50 8.55
CA ILE A 329 -2.76 -16.91 9.72
C ILE A 329 -3.57 -15.69 9.28
N SER A 330 -2.99 -14.79 8.49
CA SER A 330 -3.68 -13.58 8.04
C SER A 330 -4.90 -13.87 7.14
N LEU A 331 -4.88 -14.97 6.38
CA LEU A 331 -6.04 -15.39 5.58
C LEU A 331 -7.17 -15.87 6.48
N LEU A 332 -6.85 -16.70 7.47
CA LEU A 332 -7.80 -17.21 8.47
C LEU A 332 -8.43 -16.08 9.30
N GLU A 333 -7.64 -15.07 9.68
CA GLU A 333 -8.12 -13.94 10.49
C GLU A 333 -8.98 -12.94 9.70
N SER A 334 -8.79 -12.85 8.38
CA SER A 334 -9.44 -11.84 7.54
C SER A 334 -10.73 -12.29 6.86
N HIS A 335 -11.06 -13.57 6.91
CA HIS A 335 -12.23 -14.11 6.23
C HIS A 335 -12.99 -15.08 7.12
N GLU A 336 -14.31 -15.05 7.02
CA GLU A 336 -15.16 -16.04 7.67
C GLU A 336 -15.04 -17.40 6.96
N PRO A 337 -15.26 -18.52 7.66
CA PRO A 337 -15.25 -19.85 7.07
C PRO A 337 -16.20 -19.98 5.88
N GLY A 338 -15.70 -20.58 4.79
CA GLY A 338 -16.48 -20.87 3.58
C GLY A 338 -15.61 -20.92 2.32
N LYS A 339 -16.26 -21.05 1.16
CA LYS A 339 -15.61 -21.24 -0.15
C LYS A 339 -14.57 -20.17 -0.49
N GLY A 340 -14.79 -18.93 -0.07
CA GLY A 340 -13.83 -17.84 -0.27
C GLY A 340 -12.51 -18.10 0.42
N LEU A 341 -12.57 -18.38 1.73
CA LEU A 341 -11.40 -18.73 2.53
C LEU A 341 -10.71 -20.00 2.01
N GLU A 342 -11.47 -21.05 1.70
CA GLU A 342 -10.95 -22.30 1.14
C GLU A 342 -10.12 -22.06 -0.14
N HIS A 343 -10.66 -21.27 -1.08
CA HIS A 343 -9.95 -20.95 -2.33
C HIS A 343 -8.67 -20.14 -2.10
N MET A 344 -8.67 -19.21 -1.14
CA MET A 344 -7.47 -18.42 -0.84
C MET A 344 -6.38 -19.26 -0.18
N LEU A 345 -6.75 -20.16 0.73
CA LEU A 345 -5.83 -21.11 1.35
C LEU A 345 -5.26 -22.07 0.30
N GLU A 346 -6.09 -22.59 -0.61
CA GLU A 346 -5.62 -23.44 -1.71
C GLU A 346 -4.64 -22.67 -2.63
N ALA A 347 -4.95 -21.42 -2.97
CA ALA A 347 -4.07 -20.59 -3.78
C ALA A 347 -2.73 -20.28 -3.09
N HIS A 348 -2.76 -20.07 -1.76
CA HIS A 348 -1.56 -19.92 -0.94
C HIS A 348 -0.72 -21.20 -0.99
N GLU A 349 -1.32 -22.36 -0.70
CA GLU A 349 -0.65 -23.67 -0.70
C GLU A 349 -0.07 -24.02 -2.07
N ASP A 350 -0.80 -23.75 -3.15
CA ASP A 350 -0.32 -23.98 -4.50
C ASP A 350 0.88 -23.10 -4.85
N ALA A 351 0.91 -21.85 -4.37
CA ALA A 351 2.08 -20.99 -4.54
C ALA A 351 3.31 -21.57 -3.82
N ILE A 352 3.14 -22.03 -2.57
CA ILE A 352 4.22 -22.68 -1.81
C ILE A 352 4.69 -23.96 -2.50
N LYS A 353 3.77 -24.80 -2.99
CA LYS A 353 4.09 -26.03 -3.74
C LYS A 353 4.85 -25.73 -5.04
N ARG A 354 4.50 -24.66 -5.76
CA ARG A 354 5.24 -24.22 -6.95
C ARG A 354 6.68 -23.83 -6.59
N MET A 355 6.86 -23.07 -5.51
CA MET A 355 8.20 -22.68 -5.04
C MET A 355 9.06 -23.89 -4.65
N ARG A 356 8.49 -24.88 -3.94
CA ARG A 356 9.18 -26.15 -3.61
C ARG A 356 9.60 -26.97 -4.84
N LYS A 357 8.89 -26.82 -5.95
CA LYS A 357 9.10 -27.58 -7.19
C LYS A 357 9.95 -26.83 -8.22
N ILE A 358 10.47 -25.66 -7.89
CA ILE A 358 11.43 -24.96 -8.76
C ILE A 358 12.61 -25.90 -8.99
N GLN A 359 12.83 -26.30 -10.25
CA GLN A 359 13.89 -27.25 -10.62
C GLN A 359 15.30 -26.64 -10.50
N ASP A 360 15.35 -25.33 -10.41
CA ASP A 360 16.59 -24.60 -10.31
C ASP A 360 17.25 -24.76 -8.94
N SER A 361 18.33 -25.53 -8.89
CA SER A 361 19.00 -25.88 -7.64
C SER A 361 19.59 -24.68 -6.91
N ASP A 362 20.06 -23.65 -7.63
CA ASP A 362 20.61 -22.45 -6.99
C ASP A 362 19.51 -21.57 -6.40
N LEU A 363 18.38 -21.43 -7.11
CA LEU A 363 17.23 -20.73 -6.56
C LEU A 363 16.62 -21.48 -5.36
N GLN A 364 16.66 -22.82 -5.35
CA GLN A 364 16.27 -23.60 -4.16
C GLN A 364 17.14 -23.26 -2.95
N LYS A 365 18.48 -23.15 -3.12
CA LYS A 365 19.37 -22.72 -2.03
C LYS A 365 19.02 -21.32 -1.52
N VAL A 366 18.61 -20.40 -2.40
CA VAL A 366 18.13 -19.06 -1.99
C VAL A 366 16.89 -19.19 -1.11
N LEU A 367 15.92 -19.99 -1.52
CA LEU A 367 14.69 -20.23 -0.74
C LEU A 367 15.00 -20.84 0.63
N GLU A 368 15.89 -21.84 0.68
CA GLU A 368 16.33 -22.46 1.92
C GLU A 368 17.01 -21.45 2.85
N ARG A 369 17.95 -20.66 2.32
CA ARG A 369 18.66 -19.63 3.07
C ARG A 369 17.70 -18.57 3.63
N VAL A 370 16.73 -18.12 2.83
CA VAL A 370 15.70 -17.17 3.26
C VAL A 370 14.86 -17.73 4.41
N ARG A 371 14.50 -19.02 4.40
CA ARG A 371 13.76 -19.64 5.51
C ARG A 371 14.61 -19.93 6.74
N GLU A 372 15.90 -20.18 6.56
CA GLU A 372 16.84 -20.26 7.68
C GLU A 372 16.95 -18.93 8.39
N MET A 373 17.23 -17.84 7.64
CA MET A 373 17.31 -16.49 8.19
C MET A 373 16.02 -16.09 8.93
N ARG A 374 14.84 -16.43 8.37
CA ARG A 374 13.57 -16.15 9.06
C ARG A 374 13.48 -16.83 10.43
N ARG A 375 13.87 -18.11 10.51
CA ARG A 375 13.85 -18.88 11.76
C ARG A 375 14.85 -18.36 12.78
N GLU A 376 16.02 -17.90 12.33
CA GLU A 376 17.02 -17.26 13.19
C GLU A 376 16.43 -16.00 13.85
N GLU A 377 15.81 -15.12 13.05
CA GLU A 377 15.13 -13.91 13.54
C GLU A 377 13.99 -14.25 14.52
N GLU A 378 13.17 -15.25 14.23
CA GLU A 378 12.11 -15.71 15.15
C GLU A 378 12.66 -16.17 16.50
N MET A 379 13.79 -16.90 16.50
CA MET A 379 14.44 -17.36 17.74
C MET A 379 15.08 -16.22 18.52
N GLU A 380 15.61 -15.21 17.83
CA GLU A 380 16.22 -14.04 18.48
C GLU A 380 15.16 -13.17 19.17
N ILE A 381 13.99 -12.98 18.54
CA ILE A 381 12.85 -12.29 19.15
C ILE A 381 12.36 -12.98 20.42
N VAL A 382 12.35 -14.33 20.46
CA VAL A 382 11.90 -15.10 21.65
C VAL A 382 12.92 -15.07 22.80
N ARG A 383 14.19 -14.75 22.52
CA ARG A 383 15.25 -14.67 23.54
C ARG A 383 15.32 -13.30 24.22
N LEU A 384 14.77 -12.26 23.59
CA LEU A 384 14.65 -10.91 24.12
C LEU A 384 13.33 -10.77 24.91
#